data_AF-A0A1H5PSN7-F1
#
_entry.id   AF-A0A1H5PSN7-F1
#
_cell.length_a   1.000
_cell.length_b   1.000
_cell.length_c   1.000
_cell.angle_alpha   90.00
_cell.angle_beta   90.00
_cell.angle_gamma   90.00
#
_symmetry.space_group_name_H-M   'P 1'
#
loop_
_entity.id
_entity.type
_entity.pdbx_description
1 polymer ?
#
loop_
_entity_poly.entity_id
_entity_poly.type
_entity_poly.pdbx_seq_one_letter_code
_entity_poly.pdbx_strand_id
1 'polypeptide(L)'
;MIGMSHNFKVFFSGGFGMADHEPDLYVEACEDVPEMLADDDGDYQAFREEFAAHIRDSSFPPSSSLDSQWMTDEWLRNVWYDAFGPQPPPGDPYPVPPEHWGHLRQTDYMIYAVKDTPEQSSPGAATWLERRGLTSSNVRAGVLRPASESVNFRDAPEGWLERLHDLVERGLREEQPGER
;
A
#
# COMPACT_ATOMS: atom_id res chain seq x y z
N MET A 1 -15.02 -9.36 -14.20
CA MET A 1 -13.94 -8.46 -14.63
C MET A 1 -13.94 -7.29 -13.66
N ILE A 2 -12.98 -7.21 -12.74
CA ILE A 2 -12.95 -6.11 -11.77
C ILE A 2 -12.14 -4.98 -12.41
N GLY A 3 -12.80 -4.23 -13.30
CA GLY A 3 -12.33 -2.88 -13.59
C GLY A 3 -12.53 -2.02 -12.35
N MET A 4 -11.64 -1.06 -12.11
CA MET A 4 -11.77 -0.16 -10.96
C MET A 4 -13.13 0.53 -10.97
N SER A 5 -13.85 0.41 -9.86
CA SER A 5 -15.12 1.08 -9.64
C SER A 5 -14.94 2.60 -9.62
N HIS A 6 -16.06 3.32 -9.71
CA HIS A 6 -16.03 4.78 -9.58
C HIS A 6 -15.50 5.19 -8.19
N ASN A 7 -16.00 4.56 -7.13
CA ASN A 7 -15.57 4.83 -5.76
C ASN A 7 -14.07 4.57 -5.58
N PHE A 8 -13.56 3.46 -6.13
CA PHE A 8 -12.14 3.17 -6.05
C PHE A 8 -11.29 4.25 -6.70
N LYS A 9 -11.65 4.68 -7.91
CA LYS A 9 -10.94 5.77 -8.59
C LYS A 9 -10.98 7.08 -7.79
N VAL A 10 -12.13 7.42 -7.21
CA VAL A 10 -12.29 8.66 -6.44
C VAL A 10 -11.39 8.66 -5.21
N PHE A 11 -11.45 7.63 -4.36
CA PHE A 11 -10.63 7.58 -3.15
C PHE A 11 -9.15 7.38 -3.46
N PHE A 12 -8.82 6.53 -4.44
CA PHE A 12 -7.44 6.24 -4.77
C PHE A 12 -6.74 7.44 -5.42
N SER A 13 -7.33 7.99 -6.49
CA SER A 13 -6.74 9.16 -7.16
C SER A 13 -6.91 10.46 -6.37
N GLY A 14 -7.81 10.50 -5.38
CA GLY A 14 -7.99 11.63 -4.48
C GLY A 14 -6.95 11.74 -3.37
N GLY A 15 -6.10 10.72 -3.16
CA GLY A 15 -5.05 10.78 -2.14
C GLY A 15 -4.08 9.59 -2.15
N PHE A 16 -4.57 8.35 -2.09
CA PHE A 16 -3.69 7.17 -1.91
C PHE A 16 -2.71 6.91 -3.06
N GLY A 17 -3.04 7.34 -4.28
CA GLY A 17 -2.16 7.25 -5.44
C GLY A 17 -1.25 8.47 -5.64
N MET A 18 -1.23 9.42 -4.69
CA MET A 18 -0.63 10.74 -4.90
C MET A 18 0.74 10.92 -4.21
N ALA A 19 1.29 9.91 -3.53
CA ALA A 19 2.53 10.04 -2.75
C ALA A 19 3.71 10.69 -3.51
N ASP A 20 3.88 10.37 -4.80
CA ASP A 20 4.98 10.89 -5.64
C ASP A 20 4.76 12.33 -6.14
N HIS A 21 3.51 12.82 -6.12
CA HIS A 21 3.13 14.10 -6.73
C HIS A 21 2.67 15.13 -5.70
N GLU A 22 1.86 14.69 -4.75
CA GLU A 22 1.26 15.49 -3.69
C GLU A 22 1.33 14.70 -2.36
N PRO A 23 2.54 14.57 -1.77
CA PRO A 23 2.75 13.76 -0.57
C PRO A 23 1.94 14.22 0.64
N ASP A 24 1.62 15.51 0.73
CA ASP A 24 0.76 16.05 1.79
C ASP A 24 -0.68 15.51 1.69
N LEU A 25 -1.23 15.39 0.46
CA LEU A 25 -2.56 14.77 0.24
C LEU A 25 -2.56 13.28 0.54
N TYR A 26 -1.46 12.58 0.25
CA TYR A 26 -1.32 11.18 0.62
C TYR A 26 -1.32 10.99 2.14
N VAL A 27 -0.61 11.85 2.87
CA VAL A 27 -0.56 11.85 4.33
C VAL A 27 -1.94 12.13 4.93
N GLU A 28 -2.62 13.18 4.45
CA GLU A 28 -3.99 13.53 4.86
C GLU A 28 -4.95 12.36 4.63
N ALA A 29 -4.95 11.78 3.42
CA ALA A 29 -5.80 10.63 3.11
C ALA A 29 -5.56 9.42 4.02
N CYS A 30 -4.32 9.16 4.44
CA CYS A 30 -4.01 8.09 5.40
C CYS A 30 -4.48 8.40 6.83
N GLU A 31 -4.41 9.67 7.24
CA GLU A 31 -4.84 10.12 8.57
C GLU A 31 -6.36 10.17 8.71
N ASP A 32 -7.08 10.40 7.61
CA ASP A 32 -8.54 10.51 7.58
C ASP A 32 -9.24 9.14 7.56
N VAL A 33 -8.56 8.05 7.14
CA VAL A 33 -9.10 6.68 7.10
C VAL A 33 -9.93 6.30 8.35
N PRO A 34 -9.50 6.56 9.59
CA PRO A 34 -10.25 6.17 10.78
C PRO A 34 -11.58 6.90 10.92
N GLU A 35 -11.64 8.17 10.55
CA GLU A 35 -12.87 8.98 10.53
C GLU A 35 -13.77 8.50 9.40
N MET A 36 -13.20 8.33 8.20
CA MET A 36 -13.92 7.83 7.01
C MET A 36 -14.55 6.46 7.23
N LEU A 37 -13.89 5.56 7.98
CA LEU A 37 -14.45 4.25 8.36
C LEU A 37 -15.48 4.34 9.50
N ALA A 38 -15.37 5.33 10.38
CA ALA A 38 -16.31 5.50 11.50
C ALA A 38 -17.64 6.10 11.05
N ASP A 39 -17.58 7.02 10.07
CA ASP A 39 -18.72 7.74 9.51
C ASP A 39 -19.21 7.13 8.17
N ASP A 40 -18.76 5.92 7.84
CA ASP A 40 -19.03 5.28 6.55
C ASP A 40 -20.48 4.77 6.44
N ASP A 41 -21.18 5.22 5.39
CA ASP A 41 -22.47 4.65 4.94
C ASP A 41 -22.29 3.39 4.05
N GLY A 42 -21.04 2.95 3.84
CA GLY A 42 -20.64 1.71 3.17
C GLY A 42 -19.74 1.89 1.95
N ASP A 43 -19.58 3.13 1.47
CA ASP A 43 -18.78 3.44 0.29
C ASP A 43 -17.27 3.24 0.55
N TYR A 44 -16.81 3.59 1.75
CA TYR A 44 -15.40 3.48 2.11
C TYR A 44 -15.00 2.04 2.45
N GLN A 45 -15.90 1.29 3.07
CA GLN A 45 -15.75 -0.14 3.29
C GLN A 45 -15.70 -0.89 1.96
N ALA A 46 -16.56 -0.53 0.98
CA ALA A 46 -16.50 -1.08 -0.36
C ALA A 46 -15.17 -0.76 -1.07
N PHE A 47 -14.66 0.47 -0.92
CA PHE A 47 -13.33 0.84 -1.42
C PHE A 47 -12.23 -0.04 -0.81
N ARG A 48 -12.22 -0.21 0.51
CA ARG A 48 -11.25 -1.06 1.21
C ARG A 48 -11.31 -2.52 0.74
N GLU A 49 -12.51 -3.06 0.55
CA GLU A 49 -12.70 -4.42 0.05
C GLU A 49 -12.19 -4.59 -1.40
N GLU A 50 -12.46 -3.60 -2.26
CA GLU A 50 -11.95 -3.57 -3.63
C GLU A 50 -10.42 -3.44 -3.66
N PHE A 51 -9.83 -2.63 -2.78
CA PHE A 51 -8.38 -2.51 -2.62
C PHE A 51 -7.75 -3.86 -2.24
N ALA A 52 -8.34 -4.57 -1.29
CA ALA A 52 -7.88 -5.90 -0.91
C ALA A 52 -7.97 -6.89 -2.08
N ALA A 53 -9.04 -6.82 -2.87
CA ALA A 53 -9.21 -7.65 -4.07
C ALA A 53 -8.14 -7.35 -5.13
N HIS A 54 -7.79 -6.08 -5.33
CA HIS A 54 -6.73 -5.69 -6.25
C HIS A 54 -5.37 -6.27 -5.87
N ILE A 55 -5.02 -6.27 -4.57
CA ILE A 55 -3.78 -6.93 -4.10
C ILE A 55 -3.88 -8.45 -4.23
N ARG A 56 -4.98 -9.05 -3.80
CA ARG A 56 -5.18 -10.52 -3.83
C ARG A 56 -5.04 -11.06 -5.25
N ASP A 57 -5.68 -10.40 -6.20
CA ASP A 57 -5.78 -10.87 -7.58
C ASP A 57 -4.65 -10.28 -8.45
N SER A 58 -3.83 -9.38 -7.92
CA SER A 58 -2.79 -8.63 -8.64
C SER A 58 -3.39 -7.94 -9.88
N SER A 59 -4.53 -7.27 -9.71
CA SER A 59 -5.38 -6.80 -10.83
C SER A 59 -5.36 -5.29 -11.06
N PHE A 60 -4.66 -4.54 -10.22
CA PHE A 60 -4.45 -3.12 -10.44
C PHE A 60 -3.25 -2.93 -11.38
N PRO A 61 -3.42 -2.23 -12.52
CA PRO A 61 -2.41 -2.15 -13.56
C PRO A 61 -1.18 -1.34 -13.13
N PRO A 62 0.01 -1.65 -13.67
CA PRO A 62 1.18 -0.80 -13.48
C PRO A 62 0.94 0.61 -14.05
N SER A 63 1.45 1.64 -13.37
CA SER A 63 1.28 3.05 -13.77
C SER A 63 2.16 3.43 -14.96
N SER A 64 3.28 2.73 -15.16
CA SER A 64 4.18 2.93 -16.29
C SER A 64 4.64 1.60 -16.90
N SER A 65 5.18 1.65 -18.12
CA SER A 65 5.76 0.47 -18.77
C SER A 65 7.09 0.01 -18.17
N LEU A 66 7.64 0.76 -17.21
CA LEU A 66 8.85 0.39 -16.49
C LEU A 66 8.53 -0.41 -15.21
N ASP A 67 7.29 -0.33 -14.74
CA ASP A 67 6.84 -1.02 -13.54
C ASP A 67 6.34 -2.41 -13.89
N SER A 68 6.84 -3.42 -13.17
CA SER A 68 6.25 -4.75 -13.21
C SER A 68 4.97 -4.81 -12.37
N GLN A 69 4.07 -5.73 -12.69
CA GLN A 69 2.90 -5.99 -11.85
C GLN A 69 3.29 -6.28 -10.39
N TRP A 70 4.41 -6.99 -10.17
CA TRP A 70 4.90 -7.26 -8.82
C TRP A 70 5.30 -6.00 -8.06
N MET A 71 5.99 -5.06 -8.72
CA MET A 71 6.32 -3.76 -8.10
C MET A 71 5.06 -3.00 -7.72
N THR A 72 4.05 -3.03 -8.58
CA THR A 72 2.73 -2.43 -8.30
C THR A 72 2.05 -3.11 -7.10
N ASP A 73 2.06 -4.44 -7.02
CA ASP A 73 1.49 -5.16 -5.88
C ASP A 73 2.22 -4.82 -4.56
N GLU A 74 3.55 -4.74 -4.58
CA GLU A 74 4.35 -4.35 -3.43
C GLU A 74 4.08 -2.90 -2.99
N TRP A 75 3.90 -1.99 -3.93
CA TRP A 75 3.50 -0.61 -3.63
C TRP A 75 2.10 -0.56 -3.02
N LEU A 76 1.12 -1.28 -3.56
CA LEU A 76 -0.22 -1.36 -2.98
C LEU A 76 -0.22 -1.93 -1.56
N ARG A 77 0.68 -2.88 -1.25
CA ARG A 77 0.87 -3.35 0.13
C ARG A 77 1.39 -2.26 1.07
N ASN A 78 2.23 -1.34 0.57
CA ASN A 78 2.68 -0.17 1.35
C ASN A 78 1.51 0.77 1.63
N VAL A 79 0.73 1.10 0.60
CA VAL A 79 -0.45 1.95 0.74
C VAL A 79 -1.48 1.32 1.67
N TRP A 80 -1.72 0.01 1.56
CA TRP A 80 -2.60 -0.71 2.49
C TRP A 80 -2.10 -0.60 3.94
N TYR A 81 -0.82 -0.80 4.16
CA TYR A 81 -0.22 -0.67 5.48
C TYR A 81 -0.38 0.74 6.04
N ASP A 82 -0.19 1.77 5.22
CA ASP A 82 -0.30 3.18 5.60
C ASP A 82 -1.74 3.60 5.90
N ALA A 83 -2.70 3.13 5.10
CA ALA A 83 -4.12 3.46 5.27
C ALA A 83 -4.77 2.62 6.37
N PHE A 84 -4.68 1.30 6.29
CA PHE A 84 -5.51 0.37 7.06
C PHE A 84 -4.77 -0.34 8.21
N GLY A 85 -3.44 -0.27 8.24
CA GLY A 85 -2.63 -0.75 9.35
C GLY A 85 -1.90 -2.07 9.09
N PRO A 86 -1.33 -2.69 10.15
CA PRO A 86 -0.35 -3.76 10.03
C PRO A 86 -0.94 -5.12 9.64
N GLN A 87 -2.26 -5.27 9.66
CA GLN A 87 -2.91 -6.51 9.26
C GLN A 87 -2.89 -6.62 7.72
N PRO A 88 -2.48 -7.77 7.16
CA PRO A 88 -2.40 -7.93 5.72
C PRO A 88 -3.81 -7.80 5.08
N PRO A 89 -3.87 -7.38 3.80
CA PRO A 89 -5.11 -7.38 3.05
C PRO A 89 -5.75 -8.79 3.06
N PRO A 90 -7.07 -8.91 3.27
CA PRO A 90 -7.74 -10.20 3.25
C PRO A 90 -7.45 -11.00 1.98
N GLY A 91 -6.86 -12.18 2.15
CA GLY A 91 -6.53 -13.10 1.06
C GLY A 91 -5.26 -12.75 0.28
N ASP A 92 -4.46 -11.76 0.71
CA ASP A 92 -3.15 -11.49 0.08
C ASP A 92 -2.30 -12.78 0.03
N PRO A 93 -1.92 -13.25 -1.18
CA PRO A 93 -1.12 -14.47 -1.33
C PRO A 93 0.32 -14.30 -0.82
N TYR A 94 0.81 -13.06 -0.71
CA TYR A 94 2.21 -12.76 -0.38
C TYR A 94 2.31 -11.65 0.68
N PRO A 95 1.76 -11.86 1.88
CA PRO A 95 1.79 -10.83 2.92
C PRO A 95 3.23 -10.44 3.27
N VAL A 96 3.42 -9.17 3.62
CA VAL A 96 4.71 -8.70 4.16
C VAL A 96 4.81 -9.14 5.63
N PRO A 97 5.95 -9.73 6.05
CA PRO A 97 6.17 -10.04 7.45
C PRO A 97 6.05 -8.80 8.35
N PRO A 98 5.27 -8.85 9.44
CA PRO A 98 5.04 -7.69 10.30
C PRO A 98 6.31 -7.00 10.80
N GLU A 99 7.36 -7.77 11.07
CA GLU A 99 8.66 -7.30 11.53
C GLU A 99 9.46 -6.49 10.51
N HIS A 100 9.06 -6.50 9.23
CA HIS A 100 9.73 -5.70 8.21
C HIS A 100 9.31 -4.22 8.28
N TRP A 101 8.07 -3.93 8.65
CA TRP A 101 7.50 -2.59 8.63
C TRP A 101 8.24 -1.65 9.59
N GLY A 102 8.69 -0.50 9.10
CA GLY A 102 9.40 0.49 9.90
C GLY A 102 10.82 0.07 10.30
N HIS A 103 11.33 -1.03 9.75
CA HIS A 103 12.65 -1.59 10.07
C HIS A 103 13.51 -1.88 8.84
N LEU A 104 13.00 -2.78 7.97
CA LEU A 104 13.60 -3.14 6.69
C LEU A 104 12.81 -2.53 5.53
N ARG A 105 11.51 -2.28 5.75
CA ARG A 105 10.58 -1.74 4.77
C ARG A 105 10.05 -0.40 5.23
N GLN A 106 10.17 0.57 4.34
CA GLN A 106 9.67 1.93 4.51
C GLN A 106 8.50 2.14 3.56
N THR A 107 7.56 2.97 4.00
CA THR A 107 6.40 3.39 3.21
C THR A 107 6.43 4.90 3.01
N ASP A 108 5.62 5.40 2.09
CA ASP A 108 5.58 6.83 1.80
C ASP A 108 5.10 7.64 3.01
N TYR A 109 4.18 7.10 3.81
CA TYR A 109 3.76 7.77 5.04
C TYR A 109 4.94 7.91 6.01
N MET A 110 5.74 6.85 6.18
CA MET A 110 6.94 6.91 7.04
C MET A 110 7.94 7.98 6.59
N ILE A 111 8.06 8.21 5.28
CA ILE A 111 9.00 9.18 4.69
C ILE A 111 8.46 10.62 4.83
N TYR A 112 7.17 10.81 4.53
CA TYR A 112 6.58 12.14 4.42
C TYR A 112 5.97 12.64 5.73
N ALA A 113 5.27 11.80 6.49
CA ALA A 113 4.59 12.18 7.73
C ALA A 113 5.47 12.11 8.99
N VAL A 114 6.37 11.12 9.08
CA VAL A 114 7.17 10.91 10.31
C VAL A 114 8.51 11.62 10.21
N LYS A 115 8.73 12.61 11.08
CA LYS A 115 9.99 13.39 11.14
C LYS A 115 10.77 13.12 12.42
N ASP A 116 11.92 13.78 12.52
CA ASP A 116 12.87 13.66 13.62
C ASP A 116 12.27 14.01 14.99
N THR A 117 11.32 14.96 15.00
CA THR A 117 10.58 15.33 16.21
C THR A 117 9.08 15.30 15.97
N PRO A 118 8.26 15.10 17.01
CA PRO A 118 6.80 15.13 16.90
C PRO A 118 6.27 16.45 16.32
N GLU A 119 6.89 17.58 16.65
CA GLU A 119 6.46 18.92 16.20
C GLU A 119 6.68 19.14 14.70
N GLN A 120 7.57 18.37 14.08
CA GLN A 120 7.84 18.39 12.64
C GLN A 120 7.05 17.31 11.89
N SER A 121 6.50 16.34 12.61
CA SER A 121 5.70 15.27 12.01
C SER A 121 4.30 15.78 11.70
N SER A 122 3.58 15.08 10.83
CA SER A 122 2.17 15.39 10.57
C SER A 122 1.33 15.24 11.85
N PRO A 123 0.18 15.93 11.95
CA PRO A 123 -0.66 15.89 13.15
C PRO A 123 -1.08 14.48 13.57
N GLY A 124 -1.39 13.59 12.63
CA GLY A 124 -1.80 12.22 12.90
C GLY A 124 -0.65 11.22 13.09
N ALA A 125 0.61 11.61 12.83
CA ALA A 125 1.76 10.69 12.87
C ALA A 125 1.90 9.95 14.20
N ALA A 126 1.66 10.62 15.33
CA ALA A 126 1.76 10.00 16.65
C ALA A 126 0.75 8.85 16.83
N THR A 127 -0.52 9.10 16.48
CA THR A 127 -1.59 8.09 16.51
C THR A 127 -1.33 6.98 15.50
N TRP A 128 -0.83 7.33 14.31
CA TRP A 128 -0.50 6.37 13.26
C TRP A 128 0.59 5.39 13.68
N LEU A 129 1.65 5.89 14.35
CA LEU A 129 2.75 5.10 14.91
C LEU A 129 2.27 4.17 16.02
N GLU A 130 1.48 4.69 16.96
CA GLU A 130 0.94 3.93 18.09
C GLU A 130 0.13 2.72 17.61
N ARG A 131 -0.77 2.90 16.64
CA ARG A 131 -1.59 1.84 16.06
C ARG A 131 -0.79 0.74 15.36
N ARG A 132 0.45 1.02 15.00
CA ARG A 132 1.38 0.11 14.32
C ARG A 132 2.45 -0.45 15.25
N GLY A 133 2.44 -0.07 16.53
CA GLY A 133 3.47 -0.48 17.48
C GLY A 133 4.87 0.03 17.11
N LEU A 134 4.94 1.15 16.38
CA LEU A 134 6.19 1.77 15.94
C LEU A 134 6.52 3.00 16.78
N THR A 135 7.80 3.38 16.75
CA THR A 135 8.28 4.67 17.28
C THR A 135 8.91 5.48 16.16
N SER A 136 8.96 6.80 16.31
CA SER A 136 9.70 7.68 15.38
C SER A 136 11.16 7.25 15.25
N SER A 137 11.77 6.70 16.31
CA SER A 137 13.13 6.17 16.24
C SER A 137 13.24 4.92 15.38
N ASN A 138 12.24 4.02 15.39
CA ASN A 138 12.23 2.86 14.51
C ASN A 138 12.18 3.32 13.06
N VAL A 139 11.20 4.17 12.74
CA VAL A 139 11.03 4.72 11.39
C VAL A 139 12.28 5.45 10.93
N ARG A 140 12.87 6.32 11.76
CA ARG A 140 14.10 7.04 11.41
C ARG A 140 15.27 6.10 11.12
N ALA A 141 15.47 5.08 11.96
CA ALA A 141 16.51 4.08 11.72
C ALA A 141 16.24 3.29 10.43
N GLY A 142 14.98 3.02 10.12
CA GLY A 142 14.52 2.51 8.85
C GLY A 142 14.92 3.44 7.71
N VAL A 143 14.44 4.68 7.69
CA VAL A 143 14.67 5.70 6.64
C VAL A 143 16.14 5.94 6.34
N LEU A 144 17.00 5.98 7.35
CA LEU A 144 18.44 6.20 7.19
C LEU A 144 19.21 4.94 6.75
N ARG A 145 18.54 3.79 6.66
CA ARG A 145 19.16 2.53 6.23
C ARG A 145 19.62 2.63 4.77
N PRO A 146 20.82 2.10 4.42
CA PRO A 146 21.24 2.01 3.03
C PRO A 146 20.23 1.22 2.18
N ALA A 147 19.98 1.69 0.96
CA ALA A 147 19.02 1.04 0.05
C ALA A 147 19.33 -0.46 -0.18
N SER A 148 20.60 -0.87 -0.14
CA SER A 148 21.03 -2.27 -0.27
C SER A 148 20.58 -3.19 0.87
N GLU A 149 20.16 -2.62 2.00
CA GLU A 149 19.66 -3.37 3.16
C GLU A 149 18.14 -3.24 3.33
N SER A 150 17.47 -2.44 2.50
CA SER A 150 16.03 -2.22 2.54
C SER A 150 15.29 -3.22 1.65
N VAL A 151 14.08 -3.59 2.06
CA VAL A 151 13.18 -4.55 1.36
C VAL A 151 11.87 -3.88 0.92
N ASN A 152 11.98 -2.61 0.48
CA ASN A 152 10.85 -1.80 0.02
C ASN A 152 10.11 -2.47 -1.15
N PHE A 153 10.85 -3.14 -2.02
CA PHE A 153 10.34 -3.99 -3.08
C PHE A 153 11.06 -5.33 -3.01
N ARG A 154 10.34 -6.39 -2.62
CA ARG A 154 10.88 -7.75 -2.60
C ARG A 154 11.01 -8.24 -4.04
N ASP A 155 11.81 -9.28 -4.27
CA ASP A 155 11.74 -10.02 -5.53
C ASP A 155 10.40 -10.78 -5.63
N ALA A 156 9.91 -10.94 -6.86
CA ALA A 156 8.73 -11.75 -7.10
C ALA A 156 9.01 -13.20 -6.66
N PRO A 157 8.12 -13.82 -5.86
CA PRO A 157 8.34 -15.18 -5.40
C PRO A 157 8.23 -16.18 -6.57
N GLU A 158 8.89 -17.32 -6.43
CA GLU A 158 8.78 -18.42 -7.41
C GLU A 158 7.30 -18.83 -7.58
N GLY A 159 6.89 -19.10 -8.83
CA GLY A 159 5.50 -19.45 -9.13
C GLY A 159 4.53 -18.26 -9.21
N TRP A 160 4.99 -17.04 -8.94
CA TRP A 160 4.12 -15.85 -8.95
C TRP A 160 3.51 -15.61 -10.32
N LEU A 161 4.32 -15.61 -11.39
CA LEU A 161 3.86 -15.33 -12.74
C LEU A 161 2.91 -16.43 -13.25
N GLU A 162 3.25 -17.69 -12.97
CA GLU A 162 2.42 -18.86 -13.29
C GLU A 162 1.05 -18.78 -12.63
N ARG A 163 0.99 -18.29 -11.38
CA ARG A 163 -0.28 -18.03 -10.70
C ARG A 163 -1.10 -16.97 -11.44
N LEU A 164 -0.49 -15.91 -11.96
CA LEU A 164 -1.22 -14.88 -12.69
C LEU A 164 -1.80 -15.45 -14.00
N HIS A 165 -1.01 -16.28 -14.70
CA HIS A 165 -1.48 -16.99 -15.89
C HIS A 165 -2.67 -17.91 -15.57
N ASP A 166 -2.63 -18.69 -14.48
CA ASP A 166 -3.79 -19.49 -14.03
C ASP A 166 -5.03 -18.63 -13.80
N LEU A 167 -4.88 -17.47 -13.15
CA LEU A 167 -6.00 -16.55 -12.91
C LEU A 167 -6.58 -15.98 -14.22
N VAL A 168 -5.73 -15.69 -15.21
CA VAL A 168 -6.16 -15.24 -16.54
C VAL A 168 -6.87 -16.37 -17.29
N GLU A 169 -6.31 -17.58 -17.31
CA GLU A 169 -6.91 -18.75 -17.96
C GLU A 169 -8.28 -19.10 -17.39
N ARG A 170 -8.46 -18.90 -16.07
CA ARG A 170 -9.74 -19.11 -15.37
C ARG A 170 -10.71 -17.95 -15.53
N GLY A 171 -10.34 -16.88 -16.23
CA GLY A 171 -11.17 -15.69 -16.46
C GLY A 171 -11.44 -14.88 -15.18
N LEU A 172 -10.61 -15.05 -14.15
CA LEU A 172 -10.72 -14.33 -12.88
C LEU A 172 -10.07 -12.95 -12.93
N ARG A 173 -9.20 -12.74 -13.92
CA ARG A 173 -8.39 -11.53 -14.08
C ARG A 173 -8.03 -11.29 -15.55
N GLU A 174 -7.71 -10.04 -15.88
CA GLU A 174 -7.07 -9.67 -17.14
C GLU A 174 -5.53 -9.67 -17.02
N GLU A 175 -4.88 -10.07 -18.10
CA GLU A 175 -3.43 -10.00 -18.26
C GLU A 175 -2.97 -8.55 -18.28
N GLN A 176 -1.90 -8.24 -17.53
CA GLN A 176 -1.35 -6.89 -17.41
C GLN A 176 -0.10 -6.72 -18.30
N PRO A 177 0.30 -5.48 -18.63
CA PRO A 177 1.51 -5.25 -19.42
C PRO A 177 2.76 -5.87 -18.75
N GLY A 178 3.56 -6.59 -19.55
CA GLY A 178 4.83 -7.17 -19.09
C GLY A 178 4.74 -8.60 -18.54
N GLU A 179 3.58 -9.26 -18.64
CA GLU A 179 3.35 -10.61 -18.11
C GLU A 179 3.53 -11.74 -19.15
N ARG A 180 4.24 -11.45 -20.25
CA ARG A 180 4.51 -12.38 -21.36
C ARG A 180 6.00 -12.64 -21.56
#